data_AF-A0A9E5ZCZ7-F1
#
_entry.id   AF-A0A9E5ZCZ7-F1
#
_cell.length_a   1.000
_cell.length_b   1.000
_cell.length_c   1.000
_cell.angle_alpha   90.00
_cell.angle_beta   90.00
_cell.angle_gamma   90.00
#
_symmetry.space_group_name_H-M   'P 1'
#
loop_
_entity.id
_entity.type
_entity.pdbx_description
1 polymer ?
#
loop_
_entity_poly.entity_id
_entity_poly.type
_entity_poly.pdbx_seq_one_letter_code
_entity_poly.pdbx_strand_id
1 'polypeptide(L)'
;MYWLYLALVAAAALIAFVAVIFWYVRWLGNREPYGTFLKLKTRRKVTFFRLLLFDKNKRVPLYVKIVPLALVLYLAMPFDIIPDFVPVLGYLDDVAIALLALVIVMRLLPRTVALELLEEAAGGGK
;
A
#
# COMPACT_ATOMS: atom_id res chain seq x y z
N MET A 1 25.62 23.81 18.97
CA MET A 1 25.60 24.15 17.53
C MET A 1 25.40 22.90 16.64
N TYR A 2 26.13 21.80 16.86
CA TYR A 2 25.97 20.54 16.07
C TYR A 2 24.57 19.91 16.12
N TRP A 3 23.88 19.96 17.26
CA TRP A 3 22.51 19.46 17.39
C TRP A 3 21.51 20.16 16.46
N LEU A 4 21.68 21.46 16.21
CA LEU A 4 20.82 22.21 15.26
C LEU A 4 21.07 21.78 13.82
N TYR A 5 22.33 21.54 13.45
CA TYR A 5 22.68 21.02 12.12
C TYR A 5 22.12 19.62 11.89
N LEU A 6 22.26 18.72 12.87
CA LEU A 6 21.68 17.37 12.81
C LEU A 6 20.16 17.39 12.67
N ALA A 7 19.47 18.24 13.44
CA ALA A 7 18.03 18.39 13.35
C ALA A 7 17.59 18.91 11.97
N LEU A 8 18.33 19.87 11.39
CA LEU A 8 18.03 20.43 10.07
C LEU A 8 18.23 19.39 8.97
N VAL A 9 19.33 18.63 9.01
CA VAL A 9 19.60 17.54 8.06
C VAL A 9 18.53 16.45 8.15
N ALA A 10 18.13 16.05 9.36
CA ALA A 10 17.06 15.07 9.56
C ALA A 10 15.71 15.56 9.02
N ALA A 11 15.35 16.82 9.28
CA ALA A 11 14.13 17.41 8.75
C ALA A 11 14.13 17.48 7.22
N ALA A 12 15.25 17.88 6.61
CA ALA A 12 15.40 17.91 5.16
C ALA A 12 15.29 16.50 4.55
N ALA A 13 15.90 15.49 5.18
CA ALA A 13 15.79 14.10 4.77
C ALA A 13 14.34 13.59 4.85
N LEU A 14 13.61 13.92 5.91
CA LEU A 14 12.19 13.57 6.06
C LEU A 14 11.34 14.20 4.96
N ILE A 15 11.52 15.49 4.69
CA ILE A 15 10.79 16.19 3.63
C ILE A 15 11.08 15.56 2.26
N ALA A 16 12.36 15.27 1.97
CA ALA A 16 12.75 14.60 0.73
C ALA A 16 12.10 13.21 0.62
N PHE A 17 12.09 12.44 1.70
CA PHE A 17 11.47 11.12 1.72
C PHE A 17 9.95 11.18 1.48
N VAL A 18 9.25 12.10 2.15
CA VAL A 18 7.81 12.34 1.91
C VAL A 18 7.56 12.75 0.46
N ALA A 19 8.39 13.63 -0.10
CA ALA A 19 8.29 14.05 -1.49
C ALA A 19 8.49 12.88 -2.46
N VAL A 20 9.43 11.97 -2.17
CA VAL A 20 9.67 10.74 -2.94
C VAL A 20 8.46 9.82 -2.89
N ILE A 21 7.90 9.56 -1.69
CA ILE A 21 6.67 8.75 -1.55
C ILE A 21 5.53 9.38 -2.34
N PHE A 22 5.32 10.69 -2.18
CA PHE A 22 4.26 11.40 -2.88
C PHE A 22 4.43 11.30 -4.40
N TRP A 23 5.64 11.52 -4.90
CA TRP A 23 5.97 11.37 -6.31
C TRP A 23 5.71 9.93 -6.80
N TYR A 24 6.11 8.93 -6.01
CA TYR A 24 5.89 7.52 -6.32
C TYR A 24 4.41 7.15 -6.39
N VAL A 25 3.61 7.59 -5.42
CA VAL A 25 2.14 7.39 -5.42
C VAL A 25 1.50 8.05 -6.62
N ARG A 26 1.90 9.29 -6.95
CA ARG A 26 1.40 10.00 -8.13
C ARG A 26 1.79 9.29 -9.43
N TRP A 27 3.01 8.78 -9.51
CA TRP A 27 3.49 8.00 -10.64
C TRP A 27 2.70 6.69 -10.81
N LEU A 28 2.46 5.96 -9.71
CA LEU A 28 1.61 4.76 -9.70
C LEU A 28 0.17 5.09 -10.12
N GLY A 29 -0.37 6.24 -9.70
CA GLY A 29 -1.71 6.69 -10.09
C GLY A 29 -1.93 6.80 -11.60
N ASN A 30 -0.87 6.99 -12.39
CA ASN A 30 -0.92 7.07 -13.84
C ASN A 30 -0.66 5.71 -14.53
N ARG A 31 -0.45 4.63 -13.77
CA ARG A 31 -0.17 3.29 -14.29
C ARG A 31 -1.31 2.34 -13.94
N GLU A 32 -1.94 1.72 -14.93
CA GLU A 32 -2.88 0.62 -14.68
C GLU A 32 -2.11 -0.67 -14.35
N PRO A 33 -2.53 -1.46 -13.34
CA PRO A 33 -3.82 -1.40 -12.62
C PRO A 33 -3.86 -0.52 -11.35
N TYR A 34 -2.73 0.09 -10.96
CA TYR A 34 -2.61 0.85 -9.71
C TYR A 34 -3.52 2.08 -9.65
N GLY A 35 -3.62 2.81 -10.77
CA GLY A 35 -4.47 4.00 -10.89
C GLY A 35 -5.94 3.72 -10.58
N THR A 36 -6.49 2.64 -11.13
CA THR A 36 -7.86 2.19 -10.84
C THR A 36 -8.03 1.89 -9.35
N PHE A 37 -7.12 1.15 -8.72
CA PHE A 37 -7.20 0.85 -7.29
C PHE A 37 -7.12 2.09 -6.40
N LEU A 38 -6.20 3.02 -6.69
CA LEU A 38 -6.00 4.23 -5.89
C LEU A 38 -7.24 5.15 -5.90
N LYS A 39 -7.98 5.18 -7.01
CA LYS A 39 -9.24 5.92 -7.18
C LYS A 39 -10.44 5.27 -6.46
N LEU A 40 -10.33 4.01 -6.03
CA LEU A 40 -11.44 3.34 -5.33
C LEU A 40 -11.72 4.01 -3.99
N LYS A 41 -13.01 4.15 -3.66
CA LYS A 41 -13.45 4.50 -2.30
C LYS A 41 -13.01 3.43 -1.30
N THR A 42 -12.80 3.81 -0.04
CA THR A 42 -12.34 2.92 1.04
C THR A 42 -13.14 1.61 1.12
N ARG A 43 -14.48 1.68 1.05
CA ARG A 43 -15.35 0.48 1.06
C ARG A 43 -15.02 -0.49 -0.08
N ARG A 44 -14.73 0.02 -1.27
CA ARG A 44 -14.43 -0.79 -2.46
C ARG A 44 -13.02 -1.39 -2.42
N LYS A 45 -12.06 -0.71 -1.78
CA LYS A 45 -10.73 -1.29 -1.53
C LYS A 45 -10.84 -2.53 -0.63
N VAL A 46 -11.68 -2.48 0.40
CA VAL A 46 -11.97 -3.64 1.25
C VAL A 46 -12.63 -4.76 0.44
N THR A 47 -13.60 -4.43 -0.42
CA THR A 47 -14.21 -5.41 -1.34
C THR A 47 -13.18 -6.06 -2.26
N PHE A 48 -12.26 -5.30 -2.85
CA PHE A 48 -11.18 -5.84 -3.69
C PHE A 48 -10.34 -6.87 -2.94
N PHE A 49 -9.86 -6.54 -1.74
CA PHE A 49 -9.08 -7.49 -0.93
C PHE A 49 -9.90 -8.71 -0.52
N ARG A 50 -11.20 -8.55 -0.25
CA ARG A 50 -12.11 -9.66 0.02
C ARG A 50 -12.22 -10.59 -1.20
N LEU A 51 -12.45 -10.05 -2.40
CA LEU A 51 -12.53 -10.84 -3.62
C LEU A 51 -11.20 -11.55 -3.90
N LEU A 52 -10.07 -10.87 -3.70
CA LEU A 52 -8.73 -11.42 -3.86
C LEU A 52 -8.47 -12.62 -2.92
N LEU A 53 -8.81 -12.49 -1.64
CA LEU A 53 -8.61 -13.54 -0.64
C LEU A 53 -9.53 -14.74 -0.89
N PHE A 54 -10.81 -14.47 -1.16
CA PHE A 54 -11.85 -15.49 -1.32
C PHE A 54 -12.08 -15.93 -2.77
N ASP A 55 -11.16 -15.64 -3.69
CA ASP A 55 -11.26 -16.10 -5.09
C ASP A 55 -11.29 -17.64 -5.14
N LYS A 56 -12.48 -18.18 -5.46
CA LYS A 56 -12.78 -19.62 -5.53
C LYS A 56 -12.21 -20.27 -6.79
N ASN A 57 -12.03 -19.49 -7.84
CA ASN A 57 -11.56 -19.96 -9.15
C ASN A 57 -10.05 -20.24 -9.20
N LYS A 58 -9.34 -20.10 -8.07
CA LYS A 58 -7.87 -20.27 -7.95
C LYS A 58 -7.08 -19.43 -8.97
N ARG A 59 -7.67 -18.31 -9.44
CA ARG A 59 -7.03 -17.35 -10.36
C ARG A 59 -5.96 -16.55 -9.63
N VAL A 60 -6.15 -16.35 -8.31
CA VAL A 60 -5.17 -15.71 -7.43
C VAL A 60 -4.26 -16.77 -6.80
N PRO A 61 -2.94 -16.74 -7.06
CA PRO A 61 -1.99 -17.65 -6.43
C PRO A 61 -1.93 -17.46 -4.91
N LEU A 62 -1.71 -18.54 -4.16
CA LEU A 62 -1.74 -18.51 -2.70
C LEU A 62 -0.73 -17.53 -2.09
N TYR A 63 0.48 -17.47 -2.65
CA TYR A 63 1.53 -16.55 -2.19
C TYR A 63 1.12 -15.07 -2.31
N VAL A 64 0.22 -14.73 -3.25
CA VAL A 64 -0.34 -13.37 -3.37
C VAL A 64 -1.34 -13.09 -2.27
N LYS A 65 -2.12 -14.10 -1.86
CA LYS A 65 -3.10 -13.99 -0.76
C LYS A 65 -2.42 -13.79 0.60
N ILE A 66 -1.18 -14.26 0.76
CA ILE A 66 -0.40 -14.09 1.99
C ILE A 66 0.02 -12.63 2.18
N VAL A 67 0.27 -11.87 1.11
CA VAL A 67 0.74 -10.48 1.20
C VAL A 67 -0.22 -9.55 1.98
N PRO A 68 -1.52 -9.47 1.67
CA PRO A 68 -2.45 -8.66 2.47
C PRO A 68 -2.64 -9.20 3.89
N LEU A 69 -2.52 -10.52 4.10
CA LEU A 69 -2.57 -11.09 5.44
C LEU A 69 -1.34 -10.66 6.27
N ALA A 70 -0.15 -10.69 5.68
CA ALA A 70 1.08 -10.21 6.28
C ALA A 70 1.02 -8.72 6.58
N LEU A 71 0.45 -7.92 5.68
CA LEU A 71 0.21 -6.49 5.92
C LEU A 71 -0.70 -6.25 7.13
N VAL A 72 -1.80 -7.00 7.25
CA VAL A 72 -2.70 -6.88 8.41
C VAL A 72 -2.00 -7.32 9.70
N LEU A 73 -1.22 -8.40 9.66
CA LEU A 73 -0.44 -8.84 10.82
C LEU A 73 0.62 -7.81 11.22
N TYR A 74 1.25 -7.16 10.25
CA TYR A 74 2.20 -6.06 10.48
C TYR A 74 1.51 -4.89 11.19
N LEU A 75 0.41 -4.37 10.61
CA LEU A 75 -0.34 -3.25 11.17
C LEU A 75 -1.02 -3.55 12.51
N ALA A 76 -1.26 -4.84 12.82
CA ALA A 76 -1.84 -5.28 14.09
C ALA A 76 -0.76 -5.60 15.14
N MET A 77 0.52 -5.60 14.77
CA MET A 77 1.60 -5.87 15.70
C MET A 77 1.77 -4.67 16.63
N PRO A 78 1.81 -4.86 17.96
CA PRO A 78 1.94 -3.77 18.94
C PRO A 78 3.36 -3.16 19.00
N PHE A 79 4.22 -3.50 18.03
CA PHE A 79 5.60 -3.05 17.96
C PHE A 79 5.77 -2.24 16.68
N ASP A 80 5.82 -0.92 16.81
CA ASP A 80 6.26 -0.06 15.71
C ASP A 80 7.78 -0.18 15.55
N ILE A 81 8.24 -0.52 14.34
CA ILE A 81 9.67 -0.60 14.00
C ILE A 81 10.38 0.74 14.29
N ILE A 82 9.63 1.84 14.24
CA ILE A 82 10.09 3.18 14.59
C ILE A 82 9.34 3.62 15.84
N PRO A 83 10.01 3.75 16.99
CA PRO A 83 9.32 4.13 18.22
C PRO A 83 8.77 5.56 18.08
N ASP A 84 7.56 5.77 18.62
CA ASP A 84 6.71 6.98 18.54
C ASP A 84 7.32 8.32 19.03
N PHE A 85 8.62 8.37 19.30
CA PHE A 85 9.30 9.57 19.79
C PHE A 85 9.36 10.72 18.78
N VAL A 86 9.07 10.45 17.49
CA VAL A 86 9.04 11.47 16.44
C VAL A 86 7.68 11.41 15.73
N PRO A 87 6.74 12.31 16.07
CA PRO A 87 5.50 12.50 15.32
C PRO A 87 5.83 12.66 13.83
N VAL A 88 5.07 11.99 12.95
CA VAL A 88 5.25 11.86 11.48
C VAL A 88 6.04 10.63 11.01
N LEU A 89 7.07 10.16 11.73
CA LEU A 89 7.87 9.01 11.26
C LEU A 89 7.14 7.66 11.35
N GLY A 90 6.35 7.43 12.41
CA GLY A 90 5.58 6.19 12.56
C GLY A 90 4.58 5.96 11.42
N TYR A 91 3.77 6.97 11.09
CA TYR A 91 2.78 6.89 9.99
C TYR A 91 3.38 6.70 8.61
N LEU A 92 4.61 7.18 8.41
CA LEU A 92 5.30 7.14 7.14
C LEU A 92 5.69 5.71 6.75
N ASP A 93 6.07 4.91 7.75
CA ASP A 93 6.41 3.50 7.57
C ASP A 93 5.18 2.66 7.20
N ASP A 94 4.06 2.86 7.91
CA ASP A 94 2.78 2.20 7.59
C ASP A 94 2.34 2.47 6.15
N VAL A 95 2.44 3.74 5.70
CA VAL A 95 2.09 4.13 4.33
C VAL A 95 3.04 3.47 3.33
N ALA A 96 4.35 3.45 3.61
CA ALA A 96 5.34 2.82 2.75
C ALA A 96 5.08 1.31 2.61
N ILE A 97 4.79 0.62 3.71
CA ILE A 97 4.53 -0.82 3.74
C ILE A 97 3.20 -1.15 3.05
N ALA A 98 2.15 -0.36 3.28
CA ALA A 98 0.88 -0.53 2.57
C ALA A 98 1.02 -0.34 1.06
N LEU A 99 1.80 0.67 0.63
CA LEU A 99 2.11 0.88 -0.79
C LEU A 99 2.92 -0.28 -1.37
N LEU A 100 3.93 -0.76 -0.65
CA LEU A 100 4.74 -1.90 -1.06
C LEU A 100 3.89 -3.16 -1.21
N ALA A 101 3.03 -3.46 -0.24
CA ALA A 101 2.11 -4.59 -0.28
C ALA A 101 1.18 -4.50 -1.49
N LEU A 102 0.60 -3.33 -1.77
CA LEU A 102 -0.19 -3.09 -2.97
C LEU A 102 0.62 -3.38 -4.24
N VAL A 103 1.87 -2.88 -4.30
CA VAL A 103 2.74 -3.08 -5.46
C VAL A 103 3.05 -4.56 -5.67
N ILE A 104 3.39 -5.28 -4.61
CA ILE A 104 3.68 -6.71 -4.65
C ILE A 104 2.43 -7.48 -5.12
N VAL A 105 1.26 -7.21 -4.53
CA VAL A 105 0.00 -7.87 -4.92
C VAL A 105 -0.29 -7.66 -6.40
N MET A 106 -0.27 -6.41 -6.87
CA MET A 106 -0.60 -6.08 -8.26
C MET A 106 0.45 -6.57 -9.26
N ARG A 107 1.72 -6.69 -8.85
CA ARG A 107 2.80 -7.22 -9.68
C ARG A 107 2.77 -8.73 -9.80
N LEU A 108 2.32 -9.42 -8.75
CA LEU A 108 2.23 -10.87 -8.71
C LEU A 108 0.90 -11.41 -9.26
N LEU A 109 -0.16 -10.61 -9.25
CA LEU A 109 -1.41 -10.95 -9.92
C LEU A 109 -1.24 -10.91 -11.44
N PRO A 110 -1.80 -11.89 -12.17
CA PRO A 110 -1.99 -11.76 -13.61
C PRO A 110 -2.80 -10.48 -13.90
N ARG A 111 -2.35 -9.67 -14.85
CA ARG A 111 -2.94 -8.36 -15.14
C ARG A 111 -4.43 -8.43 -15.47
N THR A 112 -4.86 -9.48 -16.16
CA THR A 112 -6.27 -9.75 -16.48
C THR A 112 -7.11 -9.94 -15.21
N VAL A 113 -6.66 -10.79 -14.30
CA VAL A 113 -7.32 -11.07 -13.02
C VAL A 113 -7.37 -9.82 -12.14
N ALA A 114 -6.28 -9.03 -12.09
CA ALA A 114 -6.26 -7.78 -11.31
C ALA A 114 -7.33 -6.78 -11.80
N LEU A 115 -7.47 -6.61 -13.12
CA LEU A 115 -8.47 -5.70 -13.70
C LEU A 115 -9.89 -6.20 -13.46
N GLU A 116 -10.16 -7.50 -13.63
CA GLU A 116 -11.46 -8.12 -13.33
C GLU A 116 -11.87 -7.88 -11.87
N LEU A 117 -10.98 -8.16 -10.92
CA LEU A 117 -11.24 -7.96 -9.49
C LEU A 117 -11.49 -6.48 -9.14
N LEU A 118 -10.78 -5.56 -9.80
CA LEU A 118 -10.98 -4.12 -9.61
C LEU A 118 -12.31 -3.64 -10.17
N GLU A 119 -12.72 -4.15 -11.33
CA GLU A 119 -14.02 -3.84 -11.95
C GLU A 119 -15.18 -4.39 -11.11
N GLU A 120 -15.07 -5.64 -10.65
CA GLU A 120 -16.04 -6.26 -9.76
C GLU A 120 -16.15 -5.50 -8.43
N ALA A 121 -15.03 -5.12 -7.82
CA ALA A 121 -14.99 -4.28 -6.62
C ALA A 121 -15.51 -2.85 -6.86
N ALA A 122 -15.40 -2.33 -8.09
CA ALA A 122 -15.94 -1.02 -8.47
C ALA A 122 -17.47 -1.02 -8.61
N GLY A 123 -18.13 -2.18 -8.56
CA GLY A 123 -19.58 -2.33 -8.72
C GLY A 123 -19.99 -2.88 -10.08
N GLY A 124 -19.06 -3.45 -10.85
CA GLY A 124 -19.35 -4.23 -12.06
C GLY A 124 -19.75 -5.69 -11.77
N GLY A 125 -19.95 -6.05 -10.49
CA GLY A 125 -20.56 -7.32 -10.12
C GLY A 125 -22.02 -7.34 -10.59
N LYS A 126 -22.30 -8.19 -11.58
CA LYS A 126 -23.66 -8.56 -11.99
C LYS A 126 -24.52 -8.99 -10.81
#